data_AF-A0A2S8FGL5-F1
#
_entry.id   AF-A0A2S8FGL5-F1
#
_cell.length_a   1.000
_cell.length_b   1.000
_cell.length_c   1.000
_cell.angle_alpha   90.00
_cell.angle_beta   90.00
_cell.angle_gamma   90.00
#
_symmetry.space_group_name_H-M   'P 1'
#
loop_
_entity.id
_entity.type
_entity.pdbx_description
1 polymer ?
#
loop_
_entity_poly.entity_id
_entity_poly.type
_entity_poly.pdbx_seq_one_letter_code
_entity_poly.pdbx_strand_id
1 'polypeptide(L)'
;MSMKIQQKPSLDYEVDRFRIQLSSKVEDAQAKLARLFQRFIQQREAKQTCPCFIKHLEVQQGPTPNNYEVLFGWFCDKCLTQLEQLIEADMPEIAEVSVGAELSEFRGFSDGFVSVTGAIAEFEDGSRIELAPFSISRRPVTTGEFEAFTQATGYLTDCERNDDGSFRMSELMEGIRPNQRANIPVHNVSFKDATAYCQWASVRLPTEGELLAASLIDQRIMTRRERHDFLFGATGRFDITKYPTALDGLSAEFVVGKAPAGNCIVRNGPYHVRTENWNDRENGHRHVCPMNVYDIMTGFRVCQLEQP
;
A
#
# COMPACT_ATOMS: atom_id res chain seq x y z
N MET A 1 23.27 11.74 -29.31
CA MET A 1 22.85 12.34 -28.02
C MET A 1 23.19 11.31 -26.96
N SER A 2 23.80 11.70 -25.84
CA SER A 2 24.02 10.76 -24.73
C SER A 2 22.68 10.41 -24.09
N MET A 3 22.48 9.12 -23.79
CA MET A 3 21.31 8.65 -23.06
C MET A 3 21.24 9.33 -21.69
N LYS A 4 20.04 9.69 -21.25
CA LYS A 4 19.81 10.19 -19.88
C LYS A 4 19.28 9.06 -19.00
N ILE A 5 19.95 8.79 -17.88
CA ILE A 5 19.43 7.90 -16.84
C ILE A 5 18.92 8.75 -15.68
N GLN A 6 17.65 8.56 -15.32
CA GLN A 6 17.06 9.11 -14.11
C GLN A 6 16.77 7.97 -13.13
N GLN A 7 17.46 7.98 -12.00
CA GLN A 7 17.19 7.07 -10.90
C GLN A 7 16.26 7.79 -9.93
N LYS A 8 15.01 7.35 -9.88
CA LYS A 8 14.05 7.75 -8.84
C LYS A 8 14.21 6.79 -7.66
N PRO A 9 13.71 7.15 -6.45
CA PRO A 9 13.67 6.22 -5.34
C PRO A 9 13.10 4.88 -5.80
N SER A 10 13.91 3.83 -5.66
CA SER A 10 13.42 2.48 -5.90
C SER A 10 12.62 2.09 -4.68
N LEU A 11 11.38 1.73 -4.94
CA LEU A 11 10.53 1.09 -3.96
C LEU A 11 10.96 -0.36 -3.95
N ASP A 12 11.56 -0.86 -2.86
CA ASP A 12 12.18 -2.20 -2.70
C ASP A 12 11.28 -3.41 -3.09
N TYR A 13 10.06 -3.15 -3.53
CA TYR A 13 8.94 -4.07 -3.71
C TYR A 13 8.22 -3.94 -5.06
N GLU A 14 8.52 -2.93 -5.88
CA GLU A 14 8.19 -3.04 -7.30
C GLU A 14 9.26 -3.95 -7.96
N VAL A 15 8.87 -4.76 -8.94
CA VAL A 15 9.85 -5.08 -10.00
C VAL A 15 10.31 -3.72 -10.51
N ASP A 16 11.60 -3.39 -10.33
CA ASP A 16 12.22 -2.20 -10.88
C ASP A 16 11.68 -1.97 -12.28
N ARG A 17 10.88 -0.92 -12.38
CA ARG A 17 10.19 -0.56 -13.61
C ARG A 17 11.10 0.40 -14.37
N PHE A 18 11.70 -0.12 -15.42
CA PHE A 18 12.45 0.71 -16.35
C PHE A 18 11.45 1.30 -17.35
N ARG A 19 11.22 2.60 -17.27
CA ARG A 19 10.50 3.34 -18.31
C ARG A 19 11.52 3.80 -19.33
N ILE A 20 11.37 3.33 -20.55
CA ILE A 20 12.30 3.56 -21.65
C ILE A 20 11.63 4.44 -22.69
N GLN A 21 12.29 5.53 -23.05
CA GLN A 21 11.90 6.42 -24.13
C GLN A 21 12.91 6.29 -25.27
N LEU A 22 12.42 5.94 -26.45
CA LEU A 22 13.22 5.92 -27.67
C LEU A 22 13.23 7.31 -28.34
N SER A 23 14.36 7.70 -28.93
CA SER A 23 14.51 8.94 -29.72
C SER A 23 13.72 8.92 -31.02
N SER A 24 13.42 7.72 -31.52
CA SER A 24 12.72 7.49 -32.78
C SER A 24 12.03 6.12 -32.76
N LYS A 25 11.08 5.90 -33.67
CA LYS A 25 10.45 4.59 -33.84
C LYS A 25 11.50 3.55 -34.22
N VAL A 26 11.51 2.43 -33.52
CA VAL A 26 12.37 1.28 -33.81
C VAL A 26 11.49 0.07 -34.11
N GLU A 27 11.76 -0.59 -35.24
CA GLU A 27 11.09 -1.84 -35.59
C GLU A 27 11.49 -2.96 -34.63
N ASP A 28 10.50 -3.75 -34.20
CA ASP A 28 10.64 -4.81 -33.19
C ASP A 28 11.29 -4.37 -31.86
N ALA A 29 11.07 -3.11 -31.47
CA ALA A 29 11.68 -2.54 -30.27
C ALA A 29 11.44 -3.39 -29.01
N GLN A 30 10.23 -3.93 -28.81
CA GLN A 30 9.91 -4.78 -27.66
C GLN A 30 10.81 -6.04 -27.61
N ALA A 31 11.02 -6.70 -28.75
CA ALA A 31 11.87 -7.87 -28.84
C ALA A 31 13.37 -7.52 -28.70
N LYS A 32 13.79 -6.36 -29.21
CA LYS A 32 15.15 -5.85 -29.02
C LYS A 32 15.44 -5.55 -27.55
N LEU A 33 14.52 -4.88 -26.86
CA LEU A 33 14.59 -4.62 -25.43
C LEU A 33 14.65 -5.93 -24.63
N ALA A 34 13.79 -6.91 -24.94
CA ALA A 34 13.83 -8.21 -24.26
C ALA A 34 15.20 -8.89 -24.40
N ARG A 35 15.78 -8.89 -25.62
CA ARG A 35 17.12 -9.44 -25.87
C ARG A 35 18.22 -8.68 -25.13
N LEU A 36 18.14 -7.35 -25.10
CA LEU A 36 19.10 -6.50 -24.40
C LEU A 36 19.14 -6.83 -22.91
N PHE A 37 17.99 -6.84 -22.25
CA PHE A 37 17.88 -7.14 -20.82
C PHE A 37 18.23 -8.60 -20.52
N GLN A 38 17.89 -9.55 -21.40
CA GLN A 38 18.29 -10.95 -21.24
C GLN A 38 19.82 -11.15 -21.38
N ARG A 39 20.46 -10.43 -22.31
CA ARG A 39 21.92 -10.41 -22.44
C ARG A 39 22.59 -9.80 -21.20
N PHE A 40 22.01 -8.74 -20.65
CA PHE A 40 22.47 -8.16 -19.38
C PHE A 40 22.42 -9.20 -18.24
N ILE A 41 21.29 -9.91 -18.07
CA ILE A 41 21.15 -10.98 -17.06
C ILE A 41 22.27 -12.02 -17.20
N GLN A 42 22.46 -12.54 -18.42
CA GLN A 42 23.47 -13.57 -18.70
C GLN A 42 24.90 -13.09 -18.40
N GLN A 43 25.26 -11.86 -18.80
CA GLN A 43 26.59 -11.31 -18.52
C GLN A 43 26.84 -11.11 -17.03
N ARG A 44 25.82 -10.62 -16.31
CA ARG A 44 25.88 -10.39 -14.87
C ARG A 44 26.04 -11.70 -14.10
N GLU A 45 25.26 -12.72 -14.45
CA GLU A 45 25.31 -14.05 -13.82
C GLU A 45 26.64 -14.75 -14.05
N ALA A 46 27.18 -14.67 -15.27
CA ALA A 46 28.48 -15.23 -15.59
C ALA A 46 29.62 -14.56 -14.82
N LYS A 47 29.53 -13.25 -14.55
CA LYS A 47 30.56 -12.47 -13.85
C LYS A 47 30.39 -12.43 -12.33
N GLN A 48 29.23 -12.83 -11.80
CA GLN A 48 28.87 -12.77 -10.38
C GLN A 48 29.13 -11.38 -9.75
N THR A 49 28.89 -10.30 -10.51
CA THR A 49 29.33 -8.94 -10.14
C THR A 49 28.49 -8.25 -9.07
N CYS A 50 27.27 -8.71 -8.79
CA CYS A 50 26.37 -8.15 -7.79
C CYS A 50 25.47 -9.25 -7.17
N PRO A 51 25.09 -9.15 -5.88
CA PRO A 51 24.20 -10.13 -5.22
C PRO A 51 22.72 -9.95 -5.59
N CYS A 52 22.39 -9.08 -6.56
CA CYS A 52 21.01 -8.83 -6.97
C CYS A 52 20.32 -10.13 -7.39
N PHE A 53 19.00 -10.22 -7.18
CA PHE A 53 18.23 -11.39 -7.58
C PHE A 53 17.16 -11.00 -8.60
N ILE A 54 17.22 -11.61 -9.79
CA ILE A 54 16.37 -11.25 -10.93
C ILE A 54 15.28 -12.33 -11.04
N LYS A 55 14.08 -12.02 -10.55
CA LYS A 55 12.94 -12.96 -10.54
C LYS A 55 12.06 -12.89 -11.78
N HIS A 56 12.12 -11.80 -12.54
CA HIS A 56 11.17 -11.51 -13.62
C HIS A 56 11.81 -10.64 -14.70
N LEU A 57 11.43 -10.90 -15.95
CA LEU A 57 11.70 -10.05 -17.10
C LEU A 57 10.46 -10.04 -17.98
N GLU A 58 9.82 -8.89 -18.08
CA GLU A 58 8.70 -8.66 -18.98
C GLU A 58 8.87 -7.30 -19.64
N VAL A 59 8.63 -7.25 -20.96
CA VAL A 59 8.70 -6.01 -21.74
C VAL A 59 7.34 -5.76 -22.33
N GLN A 60 6.81 -4.57 -22.10
CA GLN A 60 5.53 -4.12 -22.65
C GLN A 60 5.66 -2.75 -23.31
N GLN A 61 4.80 -2.47 -24.29
CA GLN A 61 4.71 -1.14 -24.89
C GLN A 61 3.98 -0.19 -23.94
N GLY A 62 4.50 1.03 -23.79
CA GLY A 62 3.92 2.08 -22.99
C GLY A 62 2.83 2.88 -23.75
N PRO A 63 2.46 4.06 -23.23
CA PRO A 63 1.33 4.84 -23.75
C PRO A 63 1.52 5.38 -25.18
N THR A 64 2.77 5.50 -25.64
CA THR A 64 3.08 5.97 -27.00
C THR A 64 3.97 4.94 -27.71
N PRO A 65 4.06 5.00 -29.06
CA PRO A 65 4.85 4.04 -29.84
C PRO A 65 6.33 3.96 -29.46
N ASN A 66 6.89 5.02 -28.87
CA ASN A 66 8.31 5.09 -28.49
C ASN A 66 8.53 4.91 -26.98
N ASN A 67 7.47 4.66 -26.21
CA ASN A 67 7.57 4.34 -24.79
C ASN A 67 7.48 2.84 -24.58
N TYR A 68 8.33 2.32 -23.72
CA TYR A 68 8.31 0.92 -23.29
C TYR A 68 8.49 0.85 -21.78
N GLU A 69 7.90 -0.17 -21.18
CA GLU A 69 8.16 -0.54 -19.79
C GLU A 69 8.84 -1.90 -19.77
N VAL A 70 9.95 -2.00 -19.05
CA VAL A 70 10.59 -3.28 -18.70
C VAL A 70 10.39 -3.49 -17.21
N LEU A 71 9.63 -4.52 -16.86
CA LEU A 71 9.46 -4.99 -15.50
C LEU A 71 10.62 -5.93 -15.19
N PHE A 72 11.49 -5.51 -14.29
CA PHE A 72 12.77 -6.15 -14.03
C PHE A 72 13.00 -6.29 -12.51
N GLY A 73 13.72 -7.30 -12.04
CA GLY A 73 13.97 -7.47 -10.59
C GLY A 73 14.89 -6.38 -9.98
N TRP A 74 15.22 -6.55 -8.68
CA TRP A 74 16.03 -5.58 -7.92
C TRP A 74 17.38 -5.26 -8.58
N PHE A 75 17.72 -3.97 -8.61
CA PHE A 75 18.92 -3.41 -9.23
C PHE A 75 19.73 -2.56 -8.24
N CYS A 76 21.02 -2.87 -8.09
CA CYS A 76 21.97 -1.98 -7.42
C CYS A 76 22.71 -1.07 -8.42
N ASP A 77 23.35 -0.01 -7.92
CA ASP A 77 24.06 0.98 -8.75
C ASP A 77 25.15 0.37 -9.66
N LYS A 78 25.81 -0.70 -9.20
CA LYS A 78 26.79 -1.43 -10.02
C LYS A 78 26.14 -2.09 -11.22
N CYS A 79 24.96 -2.67 -11.01
CA CYS A 79 24.20 -3.34 -12.03
C CYS A 79 23.57 -2.29 -12.99
N LEU A 80 23.22 -1.10 -12.51
CA LEU A 80 22.82 0.07 -13.33
C LEU A 80 23.92 0.53 -14.29
N THR A 81 25.14 0.69 -13.79
CA THR A 81 26.31 1.09 -14.60
C THR A 81 26.61 0.10 -15.72
N GLN A 82 26.44 -1.21 -15.46
CA GLN A 82 26.64 -2.24 -16.48
C GLN A 82 25.55 -2.23 -17.55
N LEU A 83 24.30 -2.00 -17.15
CA LEU A 83 23.19 -1.89 -18.07
C LEU A 83 23.34 -0.66 -18.99
N GLU A 84 23.81 0.47 -18.45
CA GLU A 84 24.11 1.68 -19.22
C GLU A 84 25.07 1.39 -20.39
N GLN A 85 26.21 0.73 -20.11
CA GLN A 85 27.19 0.35 -21.12
C GLN A 85 26.61 -0.56 -22.20
N LEU A 86 25.71 -1.48 -21.81
CA LEU A 86 25.03 -2.38 -22.73
C LEU A 86 24.01 -1.64 -23.61
N ILE A 87 23.25 -0.71 -23.04
CA ILE A 87 22.30 0.12 -23.79
C ILE A 87 23.04 0.95 -24.84
N GLU A 88 24.13 1.62 -24.46
CA GLU A 88 24.92 2.44 -25.39
C GLU A 88 25.46 1.64 -26.58
N ALA A 89 25.85 0.38 -26.35
CA ALA A 89 26.39 -0.49 -27.38
C ALA A 89 25.31 -1.11 -28.29
N ASP A 90 24.21 -1.57 -27.71
CA ASP A 90 23.25 -2.45 -28.40
C ASP A 90 21.97 -1.73 -28.86
N MET A 91 21.61 -0.61 -28.23
CA MET A 91 20.37 0.13 -28.53
C MET A 91 20.53 1.65 -28.30
N PRO A 92 21.37 2.33 -29.10
CA PRO A 92 21.66 3.76 -28.95
C PRO A 92 20.43 4.67 -29.21
N GLU A 93 19.34 4.13 -29.73
CA GLU A 93 18.05 4.83 -29.88
C GLU A 93 17.33 5.05 -28.54
N ILE A 94 17.77 4.42 -27.44
CA ILE A 94 17.28 4.72 -26.10
C ILE A 94 17.77 6.12 -25.70
N ALA A 95 16.85 7.08 -25.66
CA ALA A 95 17.15 8.47 -25.31
C ALA A 95 17.11 8.69 -23.79
N GLU A 96 16.18 8.03 -23.12
CA GLU A 96 15.96 8.18 -21.68
C GLU A 96 15.53 6.87 -21.04
N VAL A 97 16.11 6.61 -19.87
CA VAL A 97 15.74 5.51 -18.97
C VAL A 97 15.39 6.11 -17.62
N SER A 98 14.18 5.87 -17.15
CA SER A 98 13.79 6.16 -15.77
C SER A 98 13.64 4.85 -15.00
N VAL A 99 14.35 4.72 -13.88
CA VAL A 99 14.31 3.55 -12.99
C VAL A 99 13.66 3.95 -11.67
N GLY A 100 12.83 3.08 -11.11
CA GLY A 100 12.05 3.33 -9.89
C GLY A 100 10.67 3.93 -10.17
N ALA A 101 9.95 4.28 -9.11
CA ALA A 101 8.61 4.84 -9.20
C ALA A 101 8.61 6.37 -9.03
N GLU A 102 7.64 7.05 -9.63
CA GLU A 102 7.31 8.38 -9.14
C GLU A 102 6.64 8.22 -7.79
N LEU A 103 7.24 8.83 -6.77
CA LEU A 103 6.65 8.84 -5.46
C LEU A 103 5.32 9.58 -5.52
N SER A 104 4.29 8.95 -4.98
CA SER A 104 3.02 9.64 -4.80
C SER A 104 3.25 10.75 -3.77
N GLU A 105 3.04 12.00 -4.18
CA GLU A 105 2.94 13.08 -3.22
C GLU A 105 1.77 12.79 -2.28
N PHE A 106 1.96 13.03 -0.98
CA PHE A 106 0.84 13.05 -0.06
C PHE A 106 -0.04 14.24 -0.39
N ARG A 107 -1.17 13.99 -1.04
CA ARG A 107 -2.15 15.02 -1.43
C ARG A 107 -3.27 15.19 -0.41
N GLY A 108 -3.05 14.70 0.82
CA GLY A 108 -4.09 14.54 1.81
C GLY A 108 -5.00 13.35 1.51
N PHE A 109 -6.08 13.23 2.27
CA PHE A 109 -7.05 12.13 2.15
C PHE A 109 -7.92 12.35 0.92
N SER A 110 -7.54 11.76 -0.21
CA SER A 110 -8.16 11.98 -1.54
C SER A 110 -9.68 11.78 -1.55
N ASP A 111 -10.17 10.87 -0.70
CA ASP A 111 -11.59 10.51 -0.62
C ASP A 111 -12.32 11.25 0.52
N GLY A 112 -11.60 12.09 1.26
CA GLY A 112 -12.13 12.95 2.31
C GLY A 112 -12.49 12.25 3.62
N PHE A 113 -13.06 13.04 4.51
CA PHE A 113 -13.58 12.61 5.81
C PHE A 113 -15.11 12.61 5.81
N VAL A 114 -15.70 11.66 6.53
CA VAL A 114 -17.12 11.65 6.87
C VAL A 114 -17.28 12.33 8.22
N SER A 115 -18.22 13.28 8.31
CA SER A 115 -18.56 13.93 9.57
C SER A 115 -19.63 13.14 10.31
N VAL A 116 -19.39 12.90 11.58
CA VAL A 116 -20.33 12.30 12.53
C VAL A 116 -20.81 13.43 13.41
N THR A 117 -22.11 13.77 13.37
CA THR A 117 -22.67 14.96 14.03
C THR A 117 -22.87 14.80 15.54
N GLY A 118 -22.22 13.80 16.15
CA GLY A 118 -22.46 13.30 17.50
C GLY A 118 -23.24 11.99 17.49
N ALA A 119 -22.85 11.05 18.36
CA ALA A 119 -23.41 9.70 18.40
C ALA A 119 -23.34 9.10 19.81
N ILE A 120 -24.27 8.20 20.12
CA ILE A 120 -24.13 7.29 21.25
C ILE A 120 -23.53 5.99 20.71
N ALA A 121 -22.33 5.66 21.16
CA ALA A 121 -21.72 4.36 20.89
C ALA A 121 -22.04 3.42 22.06
N GLU A 122 -22.58 2.25 21.73
CA GLU A 122 -22.82 1.15 22.68
C GLU A 122 -21.77 0.05 22.44
N PHE A 123 -21.13 -0.38 23.52
CA PHE A 123 -20.12 -1.43 23.53
C PHE A 123 -20.75 -2.80 23.81
N GLU A 124 -19.96 -3.86 23.62
CA GLU A 124 -20.36 -5.25 23.82
C GLU A 124 -20.86 -5.57 25.24
N ASP A 125 -20.33 -4.85 26.23
CA ASP A 125 -20.73 -5.00 27.64
C ASP A 125 -22.00 -4.20 27.99
N GLY A 126 -22.65 -3.57 26.99
CA GLY A 126 -23.82 -2.72 27.15
C GLY A 126 -23.50 -1.32 27.69
N SER A 127 -22.22 -1.01 27.95
CA SER A 127 -21.83 0.35 28.31
C SER A 127 -22.00 1.29 27.12
N ARG A 128 -22.34 2.55 27.42
CA ARG A 128 -22.62 3.57 26.42
C ARG A 128 -21.80 4.81 26.68
N ILE A 129 -21.33 5.42 25.60
CA ILE A 129 -20.66 6.71 25.65
C ILE A 129 -21.28 7.67 24.65
N GLU A 130 -21.35 8.93 25.04
CA GLU A 130 -21.73 10.02 24.15
C GLU A 130 -20.47 10.59 23.51
N LEU A 131 -20.48 10.71 22.19
CA LEU A 131 -19.37 11.22 21.39
C LEU A 131 -19.72 12.61 20.88
N ALA A 132 -18.79 13.54 21.08
CA ALA A 132 -18.82 14.82 20.40
C ALA A 132 -18.74 14.62 18.87
N PRO A 133 -19.13 15.61 18.06
CA PRO A 133 -18.94 15.53 16.63
C PRO A 133 -17.47 15.31 16.24
N PHE A 134 -17.22 14.43 15.29
CA PHE A 134 -15.87 14.13 14.79
C PHE A 134 -15.88 13.82 13.30
N SER A 135 -14.71 13.88 12.67
CA SER A 135 -14.55 13.57 11.25
C SER A 135 -13.57 12.43 11.07
N ILE A 136 -13.97 11.37 10.37
CA ILE A 136 -13.18 10.13 10.19
C ILE A 136 -12.98 9.78 8.71
N SER A 137 -11.82 9.24 8.34
CA SER A 137 -11.48 8.98 6.94
C SER A 137 -12.42 7.94 6.31
N ARG A 138 -12.77 8.18 5.04
CA ARG A 138 -13.64 7.29 4.24
C ARG A 138 -13.02 5.95 3.86
N ARG A 139 -11.78 5.69 4.24
CA ARG A 139 -11.10 4.41 4.08
C ARG A 139 -9.91 4.35 5.03
N PRO A 140 -9.36 3.15 5.27
CA PRO A 140 -8.04 3.03 5.87
C PRO A 140 -7.00 3.84 5.10
N VAL A 141 -5.91 4.19 5.80
CA VAL A 141 -4.71 4.73 5.18
C VAL A 141 -4.19 3.71 4.18
N THR A 142 -3.86 4.17 2.98
CA THR A 142 -3.34 3.33 1.91
C THR A 142 -1.84 3.15 2.04
N THR A 143 -1.32 2.09 1.43
CA THR A 143 0.13 1.90 1.28
C THR A 143 0.80 3.08 0.58
N GLY A 144 0.16 3.71 -0.40
CA GLY A 144 0.69 4.91 -1.08
C GLY A 144 0.76 6.14 -0.18
N GLU A 145 -0.25 6.37 0.65
CA GLU A 145 -0.23 7.45 1.66
C GLU A 145 0.83 7.21 2.73
N PHE A 146 0.95 5.97 3.21
CA PHE A 146 1.97 5.60 4.20
C PHE A 146 3.39 5.62 3.60
N GLU A 147 3.54 5.26 2.32
CA GLU A 147 4.81 5.38 1.59
C GLU A 147 5.28 6.84 1.57
N ALA A 148 4.37 7.79 1.29
CA ALA A 148 4.71 9.21 1.31
C ALA A 148 5.23 9.67 2.69
N PHE A 149 4.67 9.16 3.79
CA PHE A 149 5.18 9.39 5.15
C PHE A 149 6.61 8.86 5.33
N THR A 150 6.83 7.59 5.03
CA THR A 150 8.16 6.96 5.25
C THR A 150 9.24 7.58 4.38
N GLN A 151 8.92 7.97 3.14
CA GLN A 151 9.83 8.69 2.24
C GLN A 151 10.17 10.09 2.76
N ALA A 152 9.15 10.84 3.20
CA ALA A 152 9.36 12.21 3.68
C ALA A 152 10.19 12.29 4.96
N THR A 153 10.20 11.21 5.75
CA THR A 153 10.79 11.21 7.10
C THR A 153 11.99 10.26 7.25
N GLY A 154 12.21 9.35 6.30
CA GLY A 154 13.14 8.23 6.46
C GLY A 154 12.69 7.21 7.50
N TYR A 155 11.39 7.18 7.84
CA TYR A 155 10.85 6.29 8.87
C TYR A 155 10.90 4.82 8.42
N LEU A 156 11.46 3.97 9.26
CA LEU A 156 11.38 2.51 9.15
C LEU A 156 10.26 2.00 10.05
N THR A 157 9.46 1.03 9.60
CA THR A 157 8.42 0.42 10.44
C THR A 157 9.02 -0.52 11.50
N ASP A 158 8.23 -0.92 12.50
CA ASP A 158 8.66 -1.96 13.44
C ASP A 158 8.99 -3.27 12.71
N CYS A 159 8.21 -3.65 11.70
CA CYS A 159 8.44 -4.82 10.85
C CYS A 159 9.78 -4.73 10.10
N GLU A 160 10.07 -3.58 9.50
CA GLU A 160 11.32 -3.35 8.76
C GLU A 160 12.55 -3.29 9.68
N ARG A 161 12.42 -2.65 10.85
CA ARG A 161 13.50 -2.61 11.86
C ARG A 161 13.89 -3.99 12.35
N ASN A 162 12.94 -4.92 12.39
CA ASN A 162 13.15 -6.29 12.85
C ASN A 162 13.56 -7.25 11.73
N ASP A 163 13.65 -6.80 10.47
CA ASP A 163 13.91 -7.64 9.29
C ASP A 163 12.83 -8.72 9.05
N ASP A 164 11.58 -8.43 9.47
CA ASP A 164 10.44 -9.36 9.37
C ASP A 164 9.60 -9.14 8.09
N GLY A 165 10.03 -8.24 7.21
CA GLY A 165 9.34 -7.87 5.98
C GLY A 165 9.00 -6.38 5.92
N SER A 166 7.95 -6.02 5.19
CA SER A 166 7.53 -4.64 4.99
C SER A 166 6.04 -4.51 4.71
N PHE A 167 5.47 -3.32 4.98
CA PHE A 167 4.12 -2.93 4.52
C PHE A 167 4.02 -2.78 3.01
N ARG A 168 5.18 -2.74 2.36
CA ARG A 168 5.37 -2.54 0.94
C ARG A 168 5.24 -3.82 0.12
N MET A 169 5.54 -4.96 0.73
CA MET A 169 5.40 -6.28 0.11
C MET A 169 5.00 -7.29 1.16
N SER A 170 3.86 -7.92 0.94
CA SER A 170 3.40 -9.05 1.73
C SER A 170 2.63 -10.02 0.84
N GLU A 171 2.28 -11.17 1.41
CA GLU A 171 1.40 -12.15 0.79
C GLU A 171 0.05 -11.54 0.36
N LEU A 172 -0.43 -10.49 1.05
CA LEU A 172 -1.66 -9.76 0.69
C LEU A 172 -1.57 -9.11 -0.70
N MET A 173 -0.36 -8.76 -1.15
CA MET A 173 -0.13 -8.10 -2.44
C MET A 173 0.03 -9.08 -3.60
N GLU A 174 0.06 -10.39 -3.33
CA GLU A 174 0.20 -11.41 -4.36
C GLU A 174 -1.01 -11.39 -5.31
N GLY A 175 -0.76 -11.29 -6.62
CA GLY A 175 -1.82 -11.17 -7.64
C GLY A 175 -2.36 -9.75 -7.85
N ILE A 176 -1.96 -8.75 -7.07
CA ILE A 176 -2.30 -7.34 -7.30
C ILE A 176 -1.31 -6.71 -8.28
N ARG A 177 -1.83 -6.07 -9.33
CA ARG A 177 -0.99 -5.38 -10.33
C ARG A 177 -0.14 -4.29 -9.65
N PRO A 178 1.13 -4.10 -10.03
CA PRO A 178 2.01 -3.12 -9.38
C PRO A 178 1.41 -1.72 -9.29
N ASN A 179 0.81 -1.22 -10.37
CA ASN A 179 0.16 0.10 -10.42
C ASN A 179 -1.11 0.25 -9.56
N GLN A 180 -1.56 -0.82 -8.91
CA GLN A 180 -2.72 -0.85 -8.03
C GLN A 180 -2.34 -1.01 -6.55
N ARG A 181 -1.10 -1.42 -6.26
CA ARG A 181 -0.66 -1.72 -4.89
C ARG A 181 -0.70 -0.50 -3.98
N ALA A 182 -0.46 0.69 -4.50
CA ALA A 182 -0.52 1.94 -3.74
C ALA A 182 -1.91 2.27 -3.19
N ASN A 183 -2.97 1.64 -3.71
CA ASN A 183 -4.35 1.93 -3.33
C ASN A 183 -4.92 0.97 -2.28
N ILE A 184 -4.16 -0.05 -1.87
CA ILE A 184 -4.63 -1.01 -0.87
C ILE A 184 -4.40 -0.46 0.54
N PRO A 185 -5.18 -0.89 1.54
CA PRO A 185 -4.91 -0.54 2.94
C PRO A 185 -3.49 -0.90 3.36
N VAL A 186 -2.84 0.01 4.09
CA VAL A 186 -1.56 -0.29 4.72
C VAL A 186 -1.74 -1.41 5.75
N HIS A 187 -0.75 -2.30 5.80
CA HIS A 187 -0.70 -3.50 6.65
C HIS A 187 0.76 -3.75 7.05
N ASN A 188 1.06 -4.76 7.88
CA ASN A 188 2.41 -4.99 8.42
C ASN A 188 3.01 -3.73 9.08
N VAL A 189 2.15 -2.92 9.69
CA VAL A 189 2.51 -1.74 10.47
C VAL A 189 2.02 -1.94 11.90
N SER A 190 2.79 -1.46 12.86
CA SER A 190 2.39 -1.52 14.27
C SER A 190 1.51 -0.33 14.67
N PHE A 191 0.96 -0.39 15.88
CA PHE A 191 0.27 0.76 16.47
C PHE A 191 1.20 1.98 16.61
N LYS A 192 2.49 1.75 16.88
CA LYS A 192 3.50 2.82 16.96
C LYS A 192 3.72 3.45 15.59
N ASP A 193 3.83 2.63 14.54
CA ASP A 193 3.96 3.09 13.15
C ASP A 193 2.75 3.92 12.73
N ALA A 194 1.54 3.44 13.05
CA ALA A 194 0.30 4.16 12.78
C ALA A 194 0.22 5.50 13.52
N THR A 195 0.67 5.54 14.77
CA THR A 195 0.72 6.78 15.57
C THR A 195 1.76 7.77 15.04
N ALA A 196 2.92 7.29 14.60
CA ALA A 196 3.95 8.14 13.98
C ALA A 196 3.45 8.77 12.67
N TYR A 197 2.76 7.98 11.83
CA TYR A 197 2.07 8.51 10.66
C TYR A 197 1.05 9.58 11.03
N CYS A 198 0.22 9.33 12.06
CA CYS A 198 -0.79 10.29 12.49
C CYS A 198 -0.18 11.63 12.91
N GLN A 199 0.93 11.59 13.65
CA GLN A 199 1.68 12.79 14.03
C GLN A 199 2.20 13.57 12.81
N TRP A 200 2.78 12.88 11.84
CA TRP A 200 3.29 13.50 10.61
C TRP A 200 2.16 14.11 9.76
N ALA A 201 1.05 13.37 9.60
CA ALA A 201 -0.08 13.79 8.77
C ALA A 201 -1.04 14.78 9.48
N SER A 202 -0.74 15.19 10.72
CA SER A 202 -1.62 16.05 11.54
C SER A 202 -3.05 15.50 11.66
N VAL A 203 -3.14 14.21 11.96
CA VAL A 203 -4.38 13.46 12.22
C VAL A 203 -4.23 12.61 13.48
N ARG A 204 -5.25 11.85 13.84
CA ARG A 204 -5.18 10.90 14.97
C ARG A 204 -5.86 9.59 14.64
N LEU A 205 -5.53 8.55 15.40
CA LEU A 205 -6.32 7.32 15.40
C LEU A 205 -7.72 7.60 15.99
N PRO A 206 -8.77 6.92 15.49
CA PRO A 206 -10.08 6.95 16.13
C PRO A 206 -10.03 6.28 17.50
N THR A 207 -10.88 6.73 18.41
CA THR A 207 -11.19 5.97 19.63
C THR A 207 -12.02 4.73 19.30
N GLU A 208 -12.09 3.77 20.22
CA GLU A 208 -12.99 2.62 20.09
C GLU A 208 -14.42 3.08 19.78
N GLY A 209 -14.95 4.04 20.54
CA GLY A 209 -16.30 4.57 20.33
C GLY A 209 -16.51 5.23 18.98
N GLU A 210 -15.55 6.04 18.53
CA GLU A 210 -15.63 6.70 17.23
C GLU A 210 -15.65 5.71 16.08
N LEU A 211 -14.85 4.64 16.15
CA LEU A 211 -14.91 3.57 15.15
C LEU A 211 -16.30 2.92 15.14
N LEU A 212 -16.88 2.63 16.31
CA LEU A 212 -18.22 2.04 16.42
C LEU A 212 -19.32 2.97 15.89
N ALA A 213 -19.29 4.24 16.26
CA ALA A 213 -20.26 5.22 15.77
C ALA A 213 -20.14 5.42 14.24
N ALA A 214 -18.91 5.54 13.72
CA ALA A 214 -18.65 5.66 12.29
C ALA A 214 -19.17 4.45 11.51
N SER A 215 -19.16 3.27 12.13
CA SER A 215 -19.67 2.03 11.55
C SER A 215 -21.14 2.10 11.16
N LEU A 216 -21.92 2.90 11.88
CA LEU A 216 -23.37 2.98 11.73
C LEU A 216 -23.81 4.00 10.67
N ILE A 217 -22.88 4.79 10.11
CA ILE A 217 -23.21 5.92 9.23
C ILE A 217 -23.49 5.47 7.79
N ASP A 218 -22.80 4.44 7.29
CA ASP A 218 -23.09 3.90 5.96
C ASP A 218 -24.33 3.00 6.06
N GLN A 219 -25.51 3.49 5.69
CA GLN A 219 -26.74 2.68 5.79
C GLN A 219 -26.72 1.43 4.89
N ARG A 220 -25.81 1.35 3.90
CA ARG A 220 -25.72 0.20 3.01
C ARG A 220 -24.70 -0.81 3.52
N ILE A 221 -25.18 -1.89 4.15
CA ILE A 221 -24.38 -3.10 4.35
C ILE A 221 -24.42 -3.91 3.05
N MET A 222 -23.26 -4.15 2.43
CA MET A 222 -23.19 -5.17 1.40
C MET A 222 -23.40 -6.54 2.04
N THR A 223 -24.37 -7.32 1.56
CA THR A 223 -24.46 -8.74 1.91
C THR A 223 -23.15 -9.45 1.58
N ARG A 224 -22.88 -10.61 2.20
CA ARG A 224 -21.70 -11.43 1.87
C ARG A 224 -21.59 -11.71 0.36
N ARG A 225 -22.74 -11.89 -0.31
CA ARG A 225 -22.83 -12.09 -1.75
C ARG A 225 -22.53 -10.80 -2.53
N GLU A 226 -23.13 -9.67 -2.16
CA GLU A 226 -22.83 -8.38 -2.83
C GLU A 226 -21.36 -7.99 -2.67
N ARG A 227 -20.77 -8.19 -1.49
CA ARG A 227 -19.33 -8.00 -1.29
C ARG A 227 -18.53 -8.91 -2.20
N HIS A 228 -18.89 -10.20 -2.26
CA HIS A 228 -18.19 -11.13 -3.13
C HIS A 228 -18.31 -10.69 -4.59
N ASP A 229 -19.51 -10.42 -5.09
CA ASP A 229 -19.71 -9.98 -6.47
C ASP A 229 -19.03 -8.63 -6.74
N PHE A 230 -18.89 -7.77 -5.73
CA PHE A 230 -18.17 -6.50 -5.83
C PHE A 230 -16.65 -6.67 -5.91
N LEU A 231 -16.06 -7.48 -5.02
CA LEU A 231 -14.62 -7.72 -4.96
C LEU A 231 -14.13 -8.61 -6.08
N PHE A 232 -14.92 -9.59 -6.50
CA PHE A 232 -14.54 -10.57 -7.50
C PHE A 232 -15.03 -10.18 -8.91
N GLY A 233 -16.12 -9.41 -9.00
CA GLY A 233 -16.70 -8.93 -10.25
C GLY A 233 -17.10 -10.06 -11.21
N ALA A 234 -17.40 -9.69 -12.46
CA ALA A 234 -17.67 -10.65 -13.54
C ALA A 234 -16.43 -11.51 -13.90
N THR A 235 -15.23 -11.07 -13.51
CA THR A 235 -13.97 -11.77 -13.78
C THR A 235 -13.64 -12.86 -12.76
N GLY A 236 -14.37 -12.92 -11.63
CA GLY A 236 -14.07 -13.85 -10.53
C GLY A 236 -12.72 -13.61 -9.85
N ARG A 237 -12.08 -12.46 -10.07
CA ARG A 237 -10.75 -12.13 -9.55
C ARG A 237 -10.88 -11.09 -8.45
N PHE A 238 -10.30 -11.39 -7.29
CA PHE A 238 -10.27 -10.50 -6.13
C PHE A 238 -9.56 -9.19 -6.47
N ASP A 239 -10.25 -8.07 -6.26
CA ASP A 239 -9.74 -6.73 -6.47
C ASP A 239 -10.04 -5.86 -5.24
N ILE A 240 -9.12 -5.89 -4.27
CA ILE A 240 -9.21 -5.11 -3.04
C ILE A 240 -9.20 -3.59 -3.31
N THR A 241 -8.72 -3.14 -4.49
CA THR A 241 -8.71 -1.71 -4.84
C THR A 241 -10.08 -1.15 -5.16
N LYS A 242 -11.08 -2.01 -5.40
CA LYS A 242 -12.44 -1.57 -5.67
C LYS A 242 -13.18 -1.11 -4.43
N TYR A 243 -12.70 -1.41 -3.21
CA TYR A 243 -13.41 -1.07 -1.95
C TYR A 243 -13.84 0.42 -1.94
N PRO A 244 -15.14 0.75 -2.07
CA PRO A 244 -15.58 2.09 -2.42
C PRO A 244 -15.92 2.94 -1.18
N THR A 245 -16.04 2.36 0.01
CA THR A 245 -16.31 3.08 1.27
C THR A 245 -15.79 2.35 2.51
N ALA A 246 -15.64 3.12 3.58
CA ALA A 246 -14.70 2.96 4.68
C ALA A 246 -14.83 1.73 5.55
N LEU A 247 -15.91 0.97 5.52
CA LEU A 247 -16.35 0.24 6.72
C LEU A 247 -16.18 -1.30 6.60
N ASP A 248 -15.81 -1.80 5.42
CA ASP A 248 -15.80 -3.26 5.16
C ASP A 248 -14.41 -3.86 4.89
N GLY A 249 -13.36 -3.03 4.78
CA GLY A 249 -12.14 -3.40 4.05
C GLY A 249 -11.10 -4.24 4.79
N LEU A 250 -10.98 -4.09 6.11
CA LEU A 250 -10.02 -4.84 6.91
C LEU A 250 -10.73 -5.60 8.03
N SER A 251 -10.24 -6.80 8.31
CA SER A 251 -10.73 -7.58 9.44
C SER A 251 -10.50 -6.83 10.75
N ALA A 252 -9.43 -6.03 10.86
CA ALA A 252 -8.92 -5.46 12.10
C ALA A 252 -8.26 -4.07 11.89
N GLU A 253 -8.53 -3.13 12.80
CA GLU A 253 -7.94 -1.79 12.77
C GLU A 253 -7.54 -1.26 14.14
N PHE A 254 -6.43 -0.51 14.17
CA PHE A 254 -5.95 0.14 15.39
C PHE A 254 -6.89 1.27 15.84
N VAL A 255 -7.19 1.26 17.14
CA VAL A 255 -8.00 2.29 17.81
C VAL A 255 -7.41 2.67 19.15
N VAL A 256 -7.77 3.86 19.63
CA VAL A 256 -7.43 4.35 20.96
C VAL A 256 -8.50 3.93 21.96
N GLY A 257 -8.09 3.32 23.06
CA GLY A 257 -9.00 2.98 24.15
C GLY A 257 -8.27 2.46 25.37
N LYS A 258 -9.01 1.87 26.31
CA LYS A 258 -8.45 1.41 27.59
C LYS A 258 -7.76 0.06 27.42
N ALA A 259 -6.44 0.08 27.37
CA ALA A 259 -5.58 -1.11 27.36
C ALA A 259 -4.51 -1.05 28.46
N PRO A 260 -3.97 -2.18 28.92
CA PRO A 260 -2.80 -2.21 29.81
C PRO A 260 -1.60 -1.49 29.21
N ALA A 261 -0.71 -0.96 30.05
CA ALA A 261 0.51 -0.28 29.59
C ALA A 261 1.29 -1.16 28.60
N GLY A 262 1.78 -0.54 27.52
CA GLY A 262 2.49 -1.23 26.43
C GLY A 262 1.60 -1.97 25.43
N ASN A 263 0.28 -1.94 25.60
CA ASN A 263 -0.67 -2.58 24.70
C ASN A 263 -1.58 -1.58 24.00
N CYS A 264 -2.01 -1.93 22.80
CA CYS A 264 -3.03 -1.23 22.03
C CYS A 264 -4.28 -2.09 21.86
N ILE A 265 -5.27 -1.50 21.21
CA ILE A 265 -6.52 -2.17 20.87
C ILE A 265 -6.63 -2.24 19.36
N VAL A 266 -6.99 -3.43 18.90
CA VAL A 266 -7.39 -3.69 17.53
C VAL A 266 -8.86 -4.08 17.55
N ARG A 267 -9.68 -3.36 16.78
CA ARG A 267 -11.10 -3.63 16.65
C ARG A 267 -11.38 -4.17 15.27
N ASN A 268 -12.25 -5.17 15.20
CA ASN A 268 -12.68 -5.67 13.92
C ASN A 268 -13.50 -4.62 13.18
N GLY A 269 -13.39 -4.66 11.85
CA GLY A 269 -13.96 -3.65 10.97
C GLY A 269 -15.46 -3.43 11.20
N PRO A 270 -15.95 -2.21 10.93
CA PRO A 270 -17.36 -1.81 11.03
C PRO A 270 -18.42 -2.76 10.42
N TYR A 271 -18.08 -3.49 9.37
CA TYR A 271 -18.93 -4.55 8.84
C TYR A 271 -19.33 -5.58 9.89
N HIS A 272 -18.32 -6.08 10.62
CA HIS A 272 -18.47 -7.23 11.48
C HIS A 272 -19.33 -6.90 12.69
N VAL A 273 -19.17 -5.66 13.19
CA VAL A 273 -20.06 -5.01 14.17
C VAL A 273 -21.53 -5.07 13.74
N ARG A 274 -21.82 -4.93 12.44
CA ARG A 274 -23.19 -4.82 11.92
C ARG A 274 -23.83 -6.13 11.46
N THR A 275 -23.04 -7.10 11.00
CA THR A 275 -23.59 -8.38 10.50
C THR A 275 -23.65 -9.46 11.54
N GLU A 276 -22.68 -9.51 12.47
CA GLU A 276 -22.60 -10.58 13.47
C GLU A 276 -23.26 -10.21 14.80
N ASN A 277 -23.91 -9.04 14.85
CA ASN A 277 -24.72 -8.57 15.97
C ASN A 277 -24.00 -8.69 17.34
N TRP A 278 -22.68 -8.45 17.35
CA TRP A 278 -21.82 -8.55 18.53
C TRP A 278 -21.82 -9.93 19.22
N ASN A 279 -22.01 -11.02 18.48
CA ASN A 279 -22.05 -12.36 19.08
C ASN A 279 -20.64 -12.84 19.46
N ASP A 280 -20.35 -12.74 20.75
CA ASP A 280 -19.12 -13.09 21.47
C ASP A 280 -18.77 -14.59 21.46
N ARG A 281 -19.50 -15.42 20.70
CA ARG A 281 -19.30 -16.87 20.62
C ARG A 281 -18.25 -17.32 19.61
N GLU A 282 -17.82 -16.46 18.68
CA GLU A 282 -16.77 -16.80 17.71
C GLU A 282 -15.76 -15.66 17.57
N ASN A 283 -14.60 -15.79 18.24
CA ASN A 283 -13.39 -14.96 18.08
C ASN A 283 -13.62 -13.43 18.17
N GLY A 284 -13.57 -12.92 19.40
CA GLY A 284 -13.97 -11.57 19.80
C GLY A 284 -13.50 -10.40 18.92
N HIS A 285 -14.41 -9.44 18.72
CA HIS A 285 -14.27 -8.25 17.89
C HIS A 285 -13.28 -7.18 18.42
N ARG A 286 -12.74 -7.41 19.62
CA ARG A 286 -11.85 -6.52 20.35
C ARG A 286 -10.65 -7.31 20.81
N HIS A 287 -9.49 -6.97 20.27
CA HIS A 287 -8.21 -7.58 20.63
C HIS A 287 -7.34 -6.57 21.37
N VAL A 288 -6.68 -7.05 22.42
CA VAL A 288 -5.62 -6.31 23.11
C VAL A 288 -4.30 -6.98 22.77
N CYS A 289 -3.37 -6.24 22.18
CA CYS A 289 -2.07 -6.76 21.79
C CYS A 289 -0.96 -5.75 22.10
N PRO A 290 0.31 -6.20 22.20
CA PRO A 290 1.43 -5.28 22.36
C PRO A 290 1.51 -4.25 21.22
N MET A 291 1.86 -3.00 21.55
CA MET A 291 1.87 -1.88 20.58
C MET A 291 2.83 -2.06 19.40
N ASN A 292 3.78 -3.00 19.49
CA ASN A 292 4.76 -3.31 18.45
C ASN A 292 4.36 -4.54 17.61
N VAL A 293 3.17 -5.11 17.81
CA VAL A 293 2.65 -6.17 16.93
C VAL A 293 2.23 -5.57 15.59
N TYR A 294 2.54 -6.29 14.52
CA TYR A 294 2.16 -6.02 13.14
C TYR A 294 1.75 -7.33 12.48
N ASP A 295 0.78 -7.26 11.57
CA ASP A 295 0.34 -8.40 10.76
C ASP A 295 -0.29 -7.93 9.44
N ILE A 296 -0.56 -8.86 8.54
CA ILE A 296 -1.05 -8.59 7.18
C ILE A 296 -2.54 -8.20 7.12
N MET A 297 -3.29 -8.39 8.21
CA MET A 297 -4.74 -8.16 8.31
C MET A 297 -5.10 -6.90 9.12
N THR A 298 -4.14 -6.33 9.85
CA THR A 298 -4.32 -5.14 10.68
C THR A 298 -3.80 -3.88 9.97
N GLY A 299 -4.68 -2.88 9.85
CA GLY A 299 -4.34 -1.56 9.36
C GLY A 299 -4.90 -0.47 10.26
N PHE A 300 -5.08 0.74 9.72
CA PHE A 300 -5.72 1.82 10.47
C PHE A 300 -6.37 2.86 9.58
N ARG A 301 -7.37 3.52 10.13
CA ARG A 301 -7.98 4.75 9.62
C ARG A 301 -7.66 5.90 10.56
N VAL A 302 -8.04 7.11 10.16
CA VAL A 302 -7.72 8.31 10.93
C VAL A 302 -8.93 9.22 11.11
N CYS A 303 -8.97 9.91 12.24
CA CYS A 303 -9.82 11.07 12.47
C CYS A 303 -9.03 12.35 12.26
N GLN A 304 -9.72 13.43 11.88
CA GLN A 304 -9.13 14.76 11.96
C GLN A 304 -8.78 15.08 13.42
N LEU A 305 -7.70 15.86 13.60
CA LEU A 305 -7.50 16.53 14.89
C LEU A 305 -8.67 17.47 15.14
N GLU A 306 -9.12 17.56 16.39
CA GLU A 306 -10.13 18.52 16.77
C GLU A 306 -9.61 19.93 16.43
N GLN A 307 -10.45 20.76 15.79
CA GLN A 307 -10.11 22.16 15.64
C GLN A 307 -10.13 22.79 17.04
N PRO A 308 -9.07 23.53 17.43
CA PRO A 308 -8.98 24.17 18.75
C PRO A 308 -10.09 25.20 18.99
#